data_AF-A0A2D4U2A0-F1
#
_entry.id   AF-A0A2D4U2A0-F1
#
_cell.length_a   1.000
_cell.length_b   1.000
_cell.length_c   1.000
_cell.angle_alpha   90.00
_cell.angle_beta   90.00
_cell.angle_gamma   90.00
#
_symmetry.space_group_name_H-M   'P 1'
#
loop_
_entity.id
_entity.type
_entity.pdbx_description
1 polymer ?
#
loop_
_entity_poly.entity_id
_entity_poly.type
_entity_poly.pdbx_seq_one_letter_code
_entity_poly.pdbx_strand_id
1 'polypeptide(L)'
;MVISRVSHWRQALLAGFCYGLGWFGVGISWVHVSIDQFGGLPLIASLGLMALLVSYLALFPALAALLTYRFTGQHNCSRLAALIFAGVWVGVEWLRSFLLTGFPWLSLGYSQTSAGLADFAPLIGETGITFILAASAAALARLYQGGPVLQRVGPAVLAGVIVISAPLLQQLRGWDYQTNSANIVMVQGNIKQDLRWQPEQEWPTMLKYLDLTRPHFSNADIVIWPEAAIPQLEPM
;
A
#
# COMPACT_ATOMS: atom_id res chain seq x y z
N MET A 1 0.81 21.55 -9.34
CA MET A 1 0.65 20.86 -8.05
C MET A 1 0.03 21.82 -7.04
N VAL A 2 -0.98 21.44 -6.25
CA VAL A 2 -1.63 22.37 -5.30
C VAL A 2 -0.58 23.04 -4.38
N ILE A 3 0.42 22.27 -3.94
CA ILE A 3 1.56 22.73 -3.12
C ILE A 3 2.38 23.84 -3.80
N SER A 4 2.48 23.87 -5.13
CA SER A 4 3.21 24.94 -5.84
C SER A 4 2.45 26.27 -5.92
N ARG A 5 1.16 26.28 -5.56
CA ARG A 5 0.29 27.47 -5.62
C ARG A 5 -0.06 28.04 -4.25
N VAL A 6 0.26 27.33 -3.17
CA VAL A 6 -0.02 27.81 -1.81
C VAL A 6 1.01 28.84 -1.37
N SER A 7 0.54 29.91 -0.73
CA SER A 7 1.41 30.99 -0.24
C SER A 7 1.87 30.75 1.20
N HIS A 8 1.21 29.85 1.94
CA HIS A 8 1.47 29.66 3.36
C HIS A 8 1.51 28.18 3.79
N TRP A 9 2.32 27.86 4.80
CA TRP A 9 2.50 26.48 5.29
C TRP A 9 1.19 25.84 5.78
N ARG A 10 0.26 26.65 6.30
CA ARG A 10 -1.07 26.18 6.72
C ARG A 10 -1.90 25.65 5.55
N GLN A 11 -1.81 26.29 4.40
CA GLN A 11 -2.50 25.86 3.18
C GLN A 11 -1.89 24.56 2.63
N ALA A 12 -0.56 24.41 2.70
CA ALA A 12 0.10 23.16 2.32
C ALA A 12 -0.34 21.99 3.22
N LEU A 13 -0.37 22.22 4.54
CA LEU A 13 -0.81 21.23 5.52
C LEU A 13 -2.27 20.83 5.29
N LEU A 14 -3.16 21.81 5.12
CA LEU A 14 -4.59 21.56 4.84
C LEU A 14 -4.79 20.82 3.52
N ALA A 15 -4.05 21.18 2.46
CA ALA A 15 -4.15 20.49 1.17
C ALA A 15 -3.74 19.02 1.27
N GLY A 16 -2.63 18.73 1.97
CA GLY A 16 -2.20 17.35 2.20
C GLY A 16 -3.17 16.59 3.11
N PHE A 17 -3.72 17.24 4.14
CA PHE A 17 -4.72 16.64 5.02
C PHE A 17 -6.00 16.28 4.26
N CYS A 18 -6.57 17.20 3.48
CA CYS A 18 -7.77 16.92 2.67
C CYS A 18 -7.52 15.82 1.63
N TYR A 19 -6.33 15.79 1.01
CA TYR A 19 -5.93 14.70 0.12
C TYR A 19 -5.91 13.36 0.87
N GLY A 20 -5.29 13.32 2.05
CA GLY A 20 -5.24 12.13 2.91
C GLY A 20 -6.61 11.67 3.36
N LEU A 21 -7.52 12.59 3.72
CA LEU A 21 -8.90 12.26 4.07
C LEU A 21 -9.64 11.56 2.92
N GLY A 22 -9.48 12.05 1.68
CA GLY A 22 -10.07 11.39 0.52
C GLY A 22 -9.44 10.02 0.24
N TRP A 23 -8.11 9.95 0.26
CA TRP A 23 -7.37 8.74 -0.05
C TRP A 23 -7.64 7.61 0.93
N PHE A 24 -7.51 7.87 2.23
CA PHE A 24 -7.78 6.87 3.27
C PHE A 24 -9.28 6.70 3.51
N GLY A 25 -10.07 7.77 3.48
CA GLY A 25 -11.51 7.67 3.69
C GLY A 25 -12.19 6.73 2.70
N VAL A 26 -11.80 6.76 1.43
CA VAL A 26 -12.30 5.81 0.42
C VAL A 26 -11.53 4.49 0.50
N GLY A 27 -10.20 4.52 0.49
CA GLY A 27 -9.37 3.33 0.31
C GLY A 27 -9.35 2.36 1.50
N ILE A 28 -9.66 2.82 2.72
CA ILE A 28 -9.81 1.96 3.90
C ILE A 28 -11.22 1.93 4.47
N SER A 29 -12.22 2.36 3.70
CA SER A 29 -13.64 2.33 4.10
C SER A 29 -14.11 0.94 4.54
N TRP A 30 -13.52 -0.12 3.99
CA TRP A 30 -13.80 -1.51 4.34
C TRP A 30 -13.49 -1.86 5.81
N VAL A 31 -12.60 -1.12 6.48
CA VAL A 31 -12.28 -1.33 7.91
C VAL A 31 -13.53 -1.11 8.79
N HIS A 32 -14.46 -0.27 8.34
CA HIS A 32 -15.73 -0.06 9.02
C HIS A 32 -16.49 -1.37 9.22
N VAL A 33 -16.50 -2.26 8.21
CA VAL A 33 -17.19 -3.56 8.29
C VAL A 33 -16.63 -4.41 9.41
N SER A 34 -15.29 -4.39 9.59
CA SER A 34 -14.64 -5.10 10.69
C SER A 34 -15.02 -4.53 12.07
N ILE A 35 -15.07 -3.20 12.20
CA ILE A 35 -15.43 -2.55 13.47
C ILE A 35 -16.90 -2.77 13.81
N ASP A 36 -17.80 -2.66 12.83
CA ASP A 36 -19.24 -2.85 13.01
C ASP A 36 -19.58 -4.30 13.38
N GLN A 37 -19.02 -5.27 12.64
CA GLN A 37 -19.36 -6.69 12.83
C GLN A 37 -18.66 -7.32 14.05
N PHE A 38 -17.44 -6.91 14.39
CA PHE A 38 -16.64 -7.55 15.44
C PHE A 38 -16.36 -6.67 16.66
N GLY A 39 -16.62 -5.36 16.58
CA GLY A 39 -16.42 -4.44 17.69
C GLY A 39 -17.61 -4.37 18.66
N GLY A 40 -18.81 -4.79 18.24
CA GLY A 40 -20.03 -4.71 19.06
C GLY A 40 -20.44 -3.29 19.43
N LEU A 41 -19.99 -2.29 18.65
CA LEU A 41 -20.20 -0.88 18.93
C LEU A 41 -21.44 -0.34 18.19
N PRO A 42 -22.14 0.67 18.75
CA PRO A 42 -23.15 1.41 18.01
C PRO A 42 -22.56 2.06 16.76
N LEU A 43 -23.37 2.19 15.69
CA LEU A 43 -22.96 2.73 14.40
C LEU A 43 -22.20 4.07 14.52
N ILE A 44 -22.70 4.98 15.36
CA ILE A 44 -22.09 6.31 15.55
C ILE A 44 -20.66 6.22 16.11
N ALA A 45 -20.40 5.26 17.00
CA ALA A 45 -19.08 5.03 17.57
C ALA A 45 -18.14 4.41 16.53
N SER A 46 -18.62 3.46 15.74
CA SER A 46 -17.86 2.86 14.63
C SER A 46 -17.46 3.90 13.59
N LEU A 47 -18.38 4.78 13.18
CA LEU A 47 -18.09 5.89 12.27
C LEU A 47 -17.12 6.91 12.89
N GLY A 48 -17.23 7.18 14.19
CA GLY A 48 -16.28 8.03 14.92
C GLY A 48 -14.86 7.47 14.93
N LEU A 49 -14.70 6.17 15.18
CA LEU A 49 -13.40 5.48 15.12
C LEU A 49 -12.81 5.49 13.70
N MET A 50 -13.64 5.29 12.68
CA MET A 50 -13.22 5.41 11.28
C MET A 50 -12.74 6.82 10.95
N ALA A 51 -13.48 7.85 11.37
CA ALA A 51 -13.09 9.24 11.17
C ALA A 51 -11.76 9.56 11.88
N LEU A 52 -11.56 9.03 13.08
CA LEU A 52 -10.31 9.19 13.84
C LEU A 52 -9.13 8.51 13.13
N LEU A 53 -9.30 7.25 12.69
CA LEU A 53 -8.27 6.50 11.97
C LEU A 53 -7.89 7.20 10.65
N VAL A 54 -8.88 7.61 9.85
CA VAL A 54 -8.65 8.33 8.59
C VAL A 54 -7.97 9.68 8.84
N SER A 55 -8.37 10.40 9.90
CA SER A 55 -7.73 11.66 10.28
C SER A 55 -6.27 11.45 10.71
N TYR A 56 -5.99 10.42 11.50
CA TYR A 56 -4.63 10.03 11.87
C TYR A 56 -3.77 9.75 10.64
N LEU A 57 -4.27 8.92 9.71
CA LEU A 57 -3.53 8.58 8.49
C LEU A 57 -3.35 9.79 7.57
N ALA A 58 -4.33 10.70 7.53
CA ALA A 58 -4.25 11.94 6.75
C ALA A 58 -3.16 12.92 7.26
N LEU A 59 -2.68 12.76 8.50
CA LEU A 59 -1.54 13.54 9.01
C LEU A 59 -0.24 13.24 8.23
N PHE A 60 -0.08 12.04 7.67
CA PHE A 60 1.11 11.68 6.92
C PHE A 60 1.17 12.44 5.57
N PRO A 61 0.17 12.37 4.66
CA PRO A 61 0.16 13.25 3.48
C PRO A 61 0.21 14.74 3.81
N ALA A 62 -0.38 15.18 4.93
CA ALA A 62 -0.26 16.56 5.41
C ALA A 62 1.19 16.95 5.75
N LEU A 63 1.90 16.07 6.46
CA LEU A 63 3.32 16.24 6.77
C LEU A 63 4.18 16.24 5.50
N ALA A 64 3.92 15.31 4.57
CA ALA A 64 4.63 15.28 3.29
C ALA A 64 4.42 16.57 2.49
N ALA A 65 3.19 17.11 2.48
CA ALA A 65 2.90 18.38 1.82
C ALA A 65 3.61 19.57 2.48
N LEU A 66 3.62 19.63 3.82
CA LEU A 66 4.31 20.66 4.59
C LEU A 66 5.83 20.64 4.34
N LEU A 67 6.45 19.46 4.44
CA LEU A 67 7.90 19.29 4.24
C LEU A 67 8.29 19.62 2.80
N THR A 68 7.51 19.17 1.82
CA THR A 68 7.72 19.52 0.40
C THR A 68 7.64 21.04 0.20
N TYR A 69 6.64 21.71 0.78
CA TYR A 69 6.52 23.18 0.73
C TYR A 69 7.74 23.87 1.34
N ARG A 70 8.22 23.42 2.51
CA ARG A 70 9.39 24.00 3.18
C ARG A 70 10.67 23.85 2.36
N PHE A 71 10.94 22.66 1.84
CA PHE A 71 12.17 22.38 1.09
C PHE A 71 12.18 22.98 -0.32
N THR A 72 11.02 23.15 -0.96
CA THR A 72 10.92 23.72 -2.32
C THR A 72 10.74 25.24 -2.33
N GLY A 73 10.03 25.81 -1.34
CA GLY A 73 9.70 27.24 -1.28
C GLY A 73 10.84 28.15 -0.84
N GLN A 74 11.78 27.67 -0.03
CA GLN A 74 12.86 28.51 0.53
C GLN A 74 14.10 28.63 -0.36
N HIS A 75 14.36 27.65 -1.23
CA HIS A 75 15.64 27.54 -1.95
C HIS A 75 15.55 27.73 -3.47
N ASN A 76 14.37 28.08 -3.99
CA ASN A 76 14.13 28.20 -5.43
C ASN A 76 14.60 26.96 -6.24
N CYS A 77 14.59 25.78 -5.60
CA CYS A 77 15.03 24.50 -6.17
C CYS A 77 13.95 23.93 -7.10
N SER A 78 13.53 24.72 -8.09
CA SER A 78 12.50 24.30 -9.03
C SER A 78 12.93 22.98 -9.67
N ARG A 79 14.14 22.85 -10.20
CA ARG A 79 14.58 21.65 -10.93
C ARG A 79 14.48 20.33 -10.14
N LEU A 80 14.66 20.38 -8.82
CA LEU A 80 14.67 19.19 -7.95
C LEU A 80 13.32 18.93 -7.25
N ALA A 81 12.31 19.77 -7.42
CA ALA A 81 11.08 19.66 -6.64
C ALA A 81 10.36 18.31 -6.77
N ALA A 82 10.42 17.67 -7.94
CA ALA A 82 9.83 16.34 -8.13
C ALA A 82 10.54 15.25 -7.30
N LEU A 83 11.88 15.31 -7.25
CA LEU A 83 12.69 14.39 -6.45
C LEU A 83 12.55 14.68 -4.96
N ILE A 84 12.49 15.96 -4.56
CA ILE A 84 12.24 16.37 -3.18
C ILE A 84 10.88 15.84 -2.73
N PHE A 85 9.83 16.02 -3.54
CA PHE A 85 8.50 15.48 -3.22
C PHE A 85 8.54 13.95 -3.06
N ALA A 86 9.16 13.23 -3.99
CA ALA A 86 9.26 11.78 -3.92
C ALA A 86 10.04 11.29 -2.68
N GLY A 87 11.16 11.92 -2.35
CA GLY A 87 11.95 11.57 -1.18
C GLY A 87 11.22 11.85 0.13
N VAL A 88 10.56 13.01 0.22
CA VAL A 88 9.71 13.37 1.36
C VAL A 88 8.55 12.40 1.50
N TRP A 89 7.90 12.04 0.39
CA TRP A 89 6.78 11.11 0.37
C TRP A 89 7.17 9.75 0.94
N VAL A 90 8.23 9.14 0.39
CA VAL A 90 8.75 7.86 0.86
C VAL A 90 9.20 7.92 2.33
N GLY A 91 9.89 9.00 2.73
CA GLY A 91 10.31 9.17 4.12
C GLY A 91 9.13 9.24 5.11
N VAL A 92 8.03 9.86 4.69
CA VAL A 92 6.81 9.95 5.51
C VAL A 92 6.02 8.64 5.49
N GLU A 93 6.00 7.90 4.38
CA GLU A 93 5.40 6.55 4.34
C GLU A 93 6.20 5.54 5.16
N TRP A 94 7.52 5.66 5.19
CA TRP A 94 8.37 4.91 6.09
C TRP A 94 8.02 5.21 7.56
N LEU A 95 7.81 6.47 7.93
CA LEU A 95 7.32 6.80 9.28
C LEU A 95 5.96 6.14 9.58
N ARG A 96 5.04 6.14 8.60
CA ARG A 96 3.72 5.51 8.71
C ARG A 96 3.78 3.99 8.88
N SER A 97 4.88 3.34 8.46
CA SER A 97 5.00 1.88 8.50
C SER A 97 5.34 1.32 9.88
N PHE A 98 5.75 2.14 10.85
CA PHE A 98 6.11 1.65 12.19
C PHE A 98 5.58 2.52 13.34
N LEU A 99 5.24 3.80 13.09
CA LEU A 99 4.71 4.66 14.14
C LEU A 99 3.38 4.09 14.67
N LEU A 100 3.29 3.91 16.00
CA LEU A 100 2.15 3.27 16.68
C LEU A 100 1.82 1.90 16.05
N THR A 101 2.81 1.00 16.00
CA THR A 101 2.79 -0.32 15.33
C THR A 101 2.71 -0.30 13.80
N GLY A 102 2.40 0.85 13.21
CA GLY A 102 2.38 1.05 11.76
C GLY A 102 1.07 0.66 11.09
N PHE A 103 0.75 1.36 10.00
CA PHE A 103 -0.38 1.03 9.13
C PHE A 103 -0.04 1.35 7.66
N PRO A 104 0.83 0.55 7.01
CA PRO A 104 1.35 0.81 5.66
C PRO A 104 0.38 0.42 4.52
N TRP A 105 -0.93 0.57 4.72
CA TRP A 105 -1.93 0.29 3.68
C TRP A 105 -1.91 1.33 2.54
N LEU A 106 -2.40 0.93 1.37
CA LEU A 106 -2.55 1.76 0.18
C LEU A 106 -1.23 2.32 -0.37
N SER A 107 -0.10 1.65 -0.20
CA SER A 107 1.16 2.14 -0.78
C SER A 107 1.10 2.19 -2.32
N LEU A 108 1.66 3.24 -2.91
CA LEU A 108 1.50 3.54 -4.34
C LEU A 108 2.18 2.48 -5.23
N GLY A 109 3.29 1.89 -4.79
CA GLY A 109 4.06 0.93 -5.56
C GLY A 109 3.28 -0.33 -5.90
N TYR A 110 2.36 -0.77 -5.03
CA TYR A 110 1.46 -1.90 -5.30
C TYR A 110 0.51 -1.65 -6.47
N SER A 111 0.27 -0.40 -6.88
CA SER A 111 -0.49 -0.12 -8.11
C SER A 111 0.19 -0.62 -9.38
N GLN A 112 1.48 -0.97 -9.32
CA GLN A 112 2.31 -1.38 -10.46
C GLN A 112 2.57 -2.88 -10.49
N THR A 113 1.91 -3.68 -9.66
CA THR A 113 2.20 -5.13 -9.58
C THR A 113 1.88 -5.89 -10.87
N SER A 114 0.89 -5.46 -11.64
CA SER A 114 0.44 -6.14 -12.87
C SER A 114 0.92 -5.48 -14.18
N ALA A 115 1.41 -4.25 -14.14
CA ALA A 115 1.85 -3.50 -15.33
C ALA A 115 2.73 -2.30 -14.95
N GLY A 116 3.41 -1.72 -15.94
CA GLY A 116 4.22 -0.52 -15.76
C GLY A 116 5.56 -0.81 -15.10
N LEU A 117 5.71 -0.45 -13.83
CA LEU A 117 6.98 -0.54 -13.10
C LEU A 117 7.21 -1.87 -12.38
N ALA A 118 6.42 -2.92 -12.65
CA ALA A 118 6.54 -4.23 -11.99
C ALA A 118 7.97 -4.79 -12.00
N ASP A 119 8.67 -4.63 -13.13
CA ASP A 119 10.02 -5.17 -13.34
C ASP A 119 11.11 -4.45 -12.54
N PHE A 120 10.79 -3.32 -11.90
CA PHE A 120 11.66 -2.67 -10.92
C PHE A 120 11.56 -3.31 -9.53
N ALA A 121 10.48 -4.02 -9.20
CA ALA A 121 10.23 -4.54 -7.86
C ALA A 121 11.39 -5.41 -7.31
N PRO A 122 12.03 -6.29 -8.11
CA PRO A 122 13.15 -7.11 -7.63
C PRO A 122 14.41 -6.31 -7.27
N LEU A 123 14.58 -5.14 -7.90
CA LEU A 123 15.81 -4.36 -7.80
C LEU A 123 15.74 -3.30 -6.70
N ILE A 124 14.59 -2.64 -6.57
CA ILE A 124 14.42 -1.46 -5.70
C ILE A 124 13.25 -1.60 -4.72
N GLY A 125 12.54 -2.73 -4.75
CA GLY A 125 11.38 -2.99 -3.91
C GLY A 125 10.18 -2.10 -4.23
N GLU A 126 9.09 -2.32 -3.50
CA GLU A 126 7.85 -1.54 -3.60
C GLU A 126 8.09 -0.06 -3.26
N THR A 127 8.88 0.21 -2.20
CA THR A 127 9.26 1.56 -1.78
C THR A 127 9.98 2.35 -2.88
N GLY A 128 10.88 1.69 -3.63
CA GLY A 128 11.56 2.31 -4.77
C GLY A 128 10.62 2.62 -5.93
N ILE A 129 9.65 1.75 -6.20
CA ILE A 129 8.60 2.01 -7.19
C ILE A 129 7.75 3.22 -6.76
N THR A 130 7.36 3.30 -5.48
CA THR A 130 6.66 4.45 -4.91
C THR A 130 7.43 5.75 -5.13
N PHE A 131 8.75 5.74 -4.94
CA PHE A 131 9.59 6.90 -5.23
C PHE A 131 9.49 7.32 -6.70
N ILE A 132 9.66 6.39 -7.64
CA ILE A 132 9.58 6.66 -9.09
C ILE A 132 8.20 7.20 -9.46
N LEU A 133 7.13 6.62 -8.92
CA LEU A 133 5.76 7.06 -9.17
C LEU A 133 5.51 8.47 -8.64
N ALA A 134 5.89 8.76 -7.39
CA ALA A 134 5.73 10.08 -6.79
C ALA A 134 6.52 11.14 -7.56
N ALA A 135 7.75 10.83 -7.99
CA ALA A 135 8.57 11.71 -8.81
C ALA A 135 7.93 11.96 -10.19
N SER A 136 7.44 10.90 -10.83
CA SER A 136 6.77 10.95 -12.14
C SER A 136 5.48 11.77 -12.08
N ALA A 137 4.64 11.55 -11.07
CA ALA A 137 3.42 12.32 -10.85
C ALA A 137 3.72 13.81 -10.61
N ALA A 138 4.75 14.12 -9.80
CA ALA A 138 5.17 15.49 -9.57
C ALA A 138 5.75 16.15 -10.85
N ALA A 139 6.49 15.40 -11.67
CA ALA A 139 6.98 15.86 -12.96
C ALA A 139 5.84 16.16 -13.95
N LEU A 140 4.85 15.27 -14.07
CA LEU A 140 3.66 15.49 -14.89
C LEU A 140 2.84 16.69 -14.40
N ALA A 141 2.67 16.84 -13.09
CA ALA A 141 1.95 17.96 -12.49
C ALA A 141 2.63 19.33 -12.73
N ARG A 142 3.86 19.36 -13.23
CA ARG A 142 4.57 20.58 -13.64
C ARG A 142 4.34 21.00 -15.07
N LEU A 143 3.88 20.11 -15.94
CA LEU A 143 3.48 20.47 -17.30
C LEU A 143 2.39 21.55 -17.29
N TYR A 144 1.52 21.51 -16.27
CA TYR A 144 0.44 22.47 -16.02
C TYR A 144 0.85 23.72 -15.25
N GLN A 145 2.15 23.94 -15.02
CA GLN A 145 2.69 25.13 -14.36
C GLN A 145 3.33 26.06 -15.40
N GLY A 146 3.39 27.37 -15.10
CA GLY A 146 4.14 28.32 -15.88
C GLY A 146 5.65 28.14 -15.70
N GLY A 147 6.46 28.61 -16.66
CA GLY A 147 7.93 28.59 -16.56
C GLY A 147 8.65 28.07 -17.81
N PRO A 148 9.98 27.91 -17.76
CA PRO A 148 10.77 27.47 -18.91
C PRO A 148 10.37 26.07 -19.39
N VAL A 149 10.26 25.87 -20.71
CA VAL A 149 9.84 24.60 -21.33
C VAL A 149 10.69 23.42 -20.85
N LEU A 150 12.02 23.59 -20.83
CA LEU A 150 12.95 22.53 -20.45
C LEU A 150 12.73 22.03 -19.01
N GLN A 151 12.37 22.93 -18.09
CA GLN A 151 12.10 22.59 -16.67
C GLN A 151 10.75 21.89 -16.47
N ARG A 152 9.85 21.98 -17.46
CA ARG A 152 8.52 21.36 -17.44
C ARG A 152 8.55 20.01 -18.14
N VAL A 153 9.09 19.97 -19.36
CA VAL A 153 9.05 18.80 -20.25
C VAL A 153 10.14 17.79 -19.93
N GLY A 154 11.36 18.24 -19.60
CA GLY A 154 12.50 17.35 -19.35
C GLY A 154 12.21 16.26 -18.30
N PRO A 155 11.73 16.61 -17.10
CA PRO A 155 11.39 15.62 -16.06
C PRO A 155 10.26 14.67 -16.47
N ALA A 156 9.26 15.15 -17.22
CA ALA A 156 8.15 14.31 -17.69
C ALA A 156 8.61 13.31 -18.75
N VAL A 157 9.50 13.73 -19.67
CA VAL A 157 10.13 12.84 -20.65
C VAL A 157 10.97 11.79 -19.95
N LEU A 158 11.79 12.18 -18.97
CA LEU A 158 12.59 11.23 -18.19
C LEU A 158 11.71 10.20 -17.47
N ALA A 159 10.62 10.64 -16.83
CA ALA A 159 9.64 9.74 -16.21
C ALA A 159 9.05 8.75 -17.22
N GLY A 160 8.67 9.23 -18.41
CA GLY A 160 8.18 8.38 -19.50
C GLY A 160 9.21 7.34 -19.96
N VAL A 161 10.47 7.76 -20.13
CA VAL A 161 11.58 6.85 -20.49
C VAL A 161 11.78 5.78 -19.42
N ILE A 162 11.77 6.14 -18.14
CA ILE A 162 11.90 5.18 -17.04
C ILE A 162 10.78 4.13 -17.09
N VAL A 163 9.53 4.56 -17.22
CA VAL A 163 8.38 3.64 -17.29
C VAL A 163 8.46 2.72 -18.53
N ILE A 164 8.78 3.28 -19.71
CA ILE A 164 8.89 2.51 -20.95
C ILE A 164 10.07 1.51 -20.89
N SER A 165 11.13 1.86 -20.17
CA SER A 165 12.32 1.01 -20.01
C SER A 165 12.14 -0.16 -19.04
N ALA A 166 11.05 -0.20 -18.25
CA ALA A 166 10.85 -1.23 -17.22
C ALA A 166 11.01 -2.68 -17.74
N PRO A 167 10.44 -3.08 -18.90
CA PRO A 167 10.58 -4.44 -19.42
C PRO A 167 12.03 -4.85 -19.72
N LEU A 168 12.94 -3.90 -19.95
CA LEU A 168 14.36 -4.18 -20.18
C LEU A 168 15.03 -4.75 -18.92
N LEU A 169 14.44 -4.52 -17.74
CA LEU A 169 14.96 -5.00 -16.46
C LEU A 169 14.58 -6.46 -16.15
N GLN A 170 13.72 -7.09 -16.95
CA GLN A 170 13.36 -8.51 -16.76
C GLN A 170 14.57 -9.44 -16.78
N GLN A 171 15.60 -9.06 -17.54
CA GLN A 171 16.86 -9.81 -17.64
C GLN A 171 17.68 -9.76 -16.35
N LEU A 172 17.37 -8.83 -15.43
CA LEU A 172 18.10 -8.58 -14.19
C LEU A 172 17.38 -9.11 -12.93
N ARG A 173 16.28 -9.87 -13.09
CA ARG A 173 15.46 -10.37 -11.98
C ARG A 173 16.24 -11.23 -10.97
N GLY A 174 17.32 -11.88 -11.40
CA GLY A 174 18.25 -12.57 -10.51
C GLY A 174 17.75 -13.90 -9.93
N TRP A 175 16.64 -14.44 -10.45
CA TRP A 175 16.16 -15.78 -10.11
C TRP A 175 15.90 -16.60 -11.38
N ASP A 176 16.13 -17.90 -11.27
CA ASP A 176 15.84 -18.88 -12.32
C ASP A 176 14.71 -19.80 -11.87
N TYR A 177 13.77 -20.08 -12.78
CA TYR A 177 12.73 -21.05 -12.52
C TYR A 177 13.33 -22.46 -12.55
N GLN A 178 13.34 -23.13 -11.39
CA GLN A 178 13.69 -24.54 -11.33
C GLN A 178 12.60 -25.36 -12.05
N THR A 179 13.00 -26.41 -12.74
CA THR A 179 12.08 -27.29 -13.49
C THR A 179 11.34 -28.30 -12.60
N ASN A 180 11.68 -28.37 -11.32
CA ASN A 180 11.01 -29.26 -10.37
C ASN A 180 9.60 -28.73 -10.07
N SER A 181 8.59 -29.56 -10.31
CA SER A 181 7.19 -29.27 -9.97
C SER A 181 6.80 -30.01 -8.69
N ALA A 182 6.00 -29.38 -7.84
CA ALA A 182 5.34 -30.00 -6.70
C ALA A 182 3.83 -29.76 -6.78
N ASN A 183 3.03 -30.76 -6.44
CA ASN A 183 1.58 -30.66 -6.35
C ASN A 183 1.18 -30.06 -4.99
N ILE A 184 0.75 -28.80 -5.02
CA ILE A 184 0.36 -28.04 -3.82
C ILE A 184 -1.17 -27.98 -3.74
N VAL A 185 -1.72 -28.33 -2.57
CA VAL A 185 -3.15 -28.23 -2.25
C VAL A 185 -3.37 -27.19 -1.17
N MET A 186 -4.12 -26.13 -1.49
CA MET A 186 -4.53 -25.10 -0.53
C MET A 186 -6.00 -25.30 -0.17
N VAL A 187 -6.28 -25.54 1.11
CA VAL A 187 -7.63 -25.91 1.56
C VAL A 187 -8.36 -24.69 2.10
N GLN A 188 -9.50 -24.34 1.50
CA GLN A 188 -10.29 -23.19 1.92
C GLN A 188 -11.57 -23.63 2.65
N GLY A 189 -11.53 -23.62 3.98
CA GLY A 189 -12.64 -24.10 4.81
C GLY A 189 -13.88 -23.21 4.80
N ASN A 190 -13.76 -21.91 4.48
CA ASN A 190 -14.87 -20.95 4.51
C ASN A 190 -15.71 -21.04 5.80
N ILE A 191 -15.04 -21.09 6.96
CA ILE A 191 -15.68 -21.10 8.28
C ILE A 191 -16.10 -19.66 8.60
N LYS A 192 -17.32 -19.47 9.08
CA LYS A 192 -17.79 -18.13 9.48
C LYS A 192 -17.01 -17.64 10.70
N GLN A 193 -16.67 -16.35 10.72
CA GLN A 193 -15.79 -15.78 11.73
C GLN A 193 -16.39 -15.80 13.15
N ASP A 194 -17.71 -15.70 13.29
CA ASP A 194 -18.47 -15.79 14.55
C ASP A 194 -18.47 -17.20 15.15
N LEU A 195 -18.35 -18.23 14.31
CA LEU A 195 -18.26 -19.64 14.71
C LEU A 195 -16.83 -20.08 15.01
N ARG A 196 -15.83 -19.37 14.50
CA ARG A 196 -14.42 -19.81 14.45
C ARG A 196 -13.82 -20.14 15.81
N TRP A 197 -14.22 -19.42 16.86
CA TRP A 197 -13.66 -19.55 18.21
C TRP A 197 -14.64 -20.19 19.20
N GLN A 198 -15.74 -20.77 18.72
CA GLN A 198 -16.67 -21.51 19.55
C GLN A 198 -16.09 -22.91 19.81
N PRO A 199 -15.92 -23.34 21.08
CA PRO A 199 -15.39 -24.66 21.40
C PRO A 199 -16.14 -25.81 20.72
N GLU A 200 -17.45 -25.67 20.54
CA GLU A 200 -18.30 -26.66 19.88
C GLU A 200 -18.00 -26.81 18.38
N GLN A 201 -17.37 -25.80 17.77
CA GLN A 201 -17.03 -25.78 16.34
C GLN A 201 -15.62 -26.31 16.07
N GLU A 202 -14.84 -26.65 17.09
CA GLU A 202 -13.48 -27.20 16.95
C GLU A 202 -13.48 -28.49 16.12
N TRP A 203 -14.17 -29.52 16.61
CA TRP A 203 -14.20 -30.82 15.93
C TRP A 203 -14.87 -30.77 14.55
N PRO A 204 -16.03 -30.09 14.36
CA PRO A 204 -16.60 -29.88 13.03
C PRO A 204 -15.65 -29.19 12.05
N THR A 205 -14.91 -28.17 12.51
CA THR A 205 -13.94 -27.45 11.67
C THR A 205 -12.78 -28.36 11.27
N MET A 206 -12.22 -29.10 12.22
CA MET A 206 -11.15 -30.08 11.98
C MET A 206 -11.58 -31.16 10.98
N LEU A 207 -12.77 -31.74 11.17
CA LEU A 207 -13.33 -32.73 10.25
C LEU A 207 -13.52 -32.14 8.84
N LYS A 208 -14.05 -30.92 8.73
CA LYS A 208 -14.23 -30.26 7.43
C LYS A 208 -12.90 -30.08 6.70
N TYR A 209 -11.85 -29.63 7.37
CA TYR A 209 -10.52 -29.51 6.76
C TYR A 209 -9.95 -30.86 6.36
N LEU A 210 -10.09 -31.89 7.20
CA LEU A 210 -9.69 -33.26 6.87
C LEU A 210 -10.42 -33.78 5.64
N ASP A 211 -11.74 -33.65 5.59
CA ASP A 211 -12.57 -34.16 4.50
C ASP A 211 -12.30 -33.44 3.18
N LEU A 212 -11.98 -32.14 3.21
CA LEU A 212 -11.51 -31.40 2.04
C LEU A 212 -10.09 -31.82 1.61
N THR A 213 -9.29 -32.37 2.52
CA THR A 213 -7.89 -32.77 2.23
C THR A 213 -7.79 -34.22 1.75
N ARG A 214 -8.55 -35.14 2.34
CA ARG A 214 -8.49 -36.60 2.09
C ARG A 214 -8.45 -36.98 0.61
N PRO A 215 -9.27 -36.39 -0.30
CA PRO A 215 -9.26 -36.75 -1.72
C PRO A 215 -7.92 -36.50 -2.42
N HIS A 216 -7.04 -35.70 -1.82
CA HIS A 216 -5.78 -35.28 -2.41
C HIS A 216 -4.54 -35.95 -1.79
N PHE A 217 -4.69 -36.79 -0.76
CA PHE A 217 -3.54 -37.39 -0.04
C PHE A 217 -2.60 -38.23 -0.93
N SER A 218 -3.11 -38.85 -2.00
CA SER A 218 -2.27 -39.68 -2.87
C SER A 218 -1.42 -38.89 -3.85
N ASN A 219 -1.79 -37.63 -4.13
CA ASN A 219 -1.23 -36.85 -5.23
C ASN A 219 -0.63 -35.50 -4.78
N ALA A 220 -0.91 -35.05 -3.55
CA ALA A 220 -0.39 -33.80 -3.02
C ALA A 220 0.98 -34.01 -2.37
N ASP A 221 1.96 -33.22 -2.78
CA ASP A 221 3.27 -33.16 -2.13
C ASP A 221 3.22 -32.24 -0.90
N ILE A 222 2.39 -31.18 -0.96
CA ILE A 222 2.23 -30.19 0.11
C ILE A 222 0.74 -29.86 0.28
N VAL A 223 0.27 -29.90 1.52
CA VAL A 223 -1.06 -29.40 1.92
C VAL A 223 -0.90 -28.18 2.81
N ILE A 224 -1.63 -27.11 2.49
CA ILE A 224 -1.64 -25.86 3.25
C ILE A 224 -3.05 -25.60 3.76
N TRP A 225 -3.18 -25.45 5.07
CA TRP A 225 -4.38 -24.92 5.72
C TRP A 225 -4.16 -23.44 6.09
N PRO A 226 -5.22 -22.61 6.11
CA PRO A 226 -5.10 -21.18 6.38
C PRO A 226 -4.77 -20.92 7.86
N GLU A 227 -4.46 -19.66 8.17
CA GLU A 227 -4.22 -19.19 9.52
C GLU A 227 -5.32 -19.66 10.49
N ALA A 228 -4.93 -20.17 11.66
CA ALA A 228 -5.82 -20.68 12.70
C ALA A 228 -6.97 -21.56 12.15
N ALA A 229 -6.62 -22.48 11.24
CA ALA A 229 -7.51 -23.55 10.77
C ALA A 229 -7.81 -24.57 11.87
N ILE A 230 -6.87 -24.78 12.79
CA ILE A 230 -7.03 -25.56 14.01
C ILE A 230 -7.40 -24.56 15.13
N PRO A 231 -8.66 -24.50 15.58
CA PRO A 231 -9.09 -23.52 16.58
C PRO A 231 -8.77 -23.99 18.01
N GLN A 232 -7.56 -24.49 18.21
CA GLN A 232 -7.05 -24.99 19.48
C GLN A 232 -5.68 -24.35 19.76
N LEU A 233 -5.34 -24.20 21.04
CA LEU A 233 -3.96 -23.91 21.42
C LEU A 233 -3.08 -25.12 21.12
N GLU A 234 -1.88 -24.88 20.58
CA GLU A 234 -0.89 -25.95 20.47
C GLU A 234 -0.55 -26.47 21.87
N PRO A 235 -0.58 -27.80 22.10
CA PRO A 235 -0.11 -28.36 23.35
C PRO A 235 1.37 -28.02 23.52
N MET A 236 1.72 -27.37 24.65
CA MET A 236 3.11 -27.10 25.04
C MET A 236 3.81 -28.35 25.56
#